data_AF-A0A6G4ZSN9-F1
#
_entry.id   AF-A0A6G4ZSN9-F1
#
_cell.length_a   1.000
_cell.length_b   1.000
_cell.length_c   1.000
_cell.angle_alpha   90.00
_cell.angle_beta   90.00
_cell.angle_gamma   90.00
#
_symmetry.space_group_name_H-M   'P 1'
#
loop_
_entity.id
_entity.type
_entity.pdbx_description
1 polymer ?
#
loop_
_entity_poly.entity_id
_entity_poly.type
_entity_poly.pdbx_seq_one_letter_code
_entity_poly.pdbx_strand_id
1 'polypeptide(L)'
;MRDTTPEIEQKVREMMELKSPTERVKMGFSMYETSKYIVTQSILHSNPHISKSDLRREIFLRFYGDDFTPEKREKIIKHLEQHS
;
A
#
# COMPACT_ATOMS: atom_id res chain seq x y z
N MET A 1 3.96 20.29 0.20
CA MET A 1 2.96 20.78 -0.77
C MET A 1 2.84 22.28 -0.58
N ARG A 2 2.93 23.07 -1.66
CA ARG A 2 2.68 24.54 -1.60
C ARG A 2 1.29 24.92 -2.14
N ASP A 3 0.52 23.92 -2.60
CA ASP A 3 -0.81 24.10 -3.17
C ASP A 3 -1.92 24.12 -2.12
N THR A 4 -1.56 23.95 -0.83
CA THR A 4 -2.49 24.03 0.29
C THR A 4 -2.30 25.36 1.00
N THR A 5 -3.36 26.15 1.12
CA THR A 5 -3.29 27.42 1.85
C THR A 5 -3.17 27.18 3.36
N PRO A 6 -2.58 28.12 4.13
CA PRO A 6 -2.44 27.98 5.58
C PRO A 6 -3.78 27.70 6.29
N GLU A 7 -4.88 28.30 5.81
CA GLU A 7 -6.21 28.11 6.38
C GLU A 7 -6.70 26.66 6.23
N ILE A 8 -6.44 26.04 5.07
CA ILE A 8 -6.81 24.64 4.85
C ILE A 8 -5.92 23.71 5.67
N GLU A 9 -4.63 24.00 5.76
CA GLU A 9 -3.73 23.22 6.61
C GLU A 9 -4.16 23.26 8.09
N GLN A 10 -4.54 24.44 8.58
CA GLN A 10 -5.06 24.62 9.93
C GLN A 10 -6.36 23.84 10.16
N LYS A 11 -7.30 23.91 9.21
CA LYS A 11 -8.56 23.15 9.28
C LYS A 11 -8.32 21.64 9.32
N VAL A 12 -7.36 21.14 8.55
CA VAL A 12 -6.97 19.72 8.58
C VAL A 12 -6.38 19.35 9.94
N ARG A 13 -5.53 20.19 10.54
CA ARG A 13 -4.99 19.95 11.88
C ARG A 13 -6.09 19.87 12.93
N GLU A 14 -7.02 20.83 12.95
CA GLU A 14 -8.15 20.84 13.90
C GLU A 14 -9.02 19.59 13.78
N MET A 15 -9.33 19.15 12.56
CA MET A 15 -10.07 17.90 12.33
C MET A 15 -9.32 16.66 12.84
N MET A 16 -7.99 16.66 12.78
CA MET A 16 -7.16 15.57 13.30
C MET A 16 -7.07 15.60 14.82
N GLU A 17 -7.03 16.78 15.44
CA GLU A 17 -7.02 16.96 16.89
C GLU A 17 -8.27 16.38 17.56
N LEU A 18 -9.43 16.49 16.91
CA LEU A 18 -10.70 15.90 17.37
C LEU A 18 -10.71 14.36 17.37
N LYS A 19 -9.72 13.71 16.76
CA LYS A 19 -9.62 12.24 16.68
C LYS A 19 -8.69 11.70 17.75
N SER A 20 -9.10 10.60 18.36
CA SER A 20 -8.26 9.79 19.24
C SER A 20 -7.05 9.21 18.49
N PRO A 21 -5.95 8.87 19.20
CA PRO A 21 -4.80 8.21 18.59
C PRO A 21 -5.18 6.95 17.80
N THR A 22 -6.10 6.15 18.33
CA THR A 22 -6.58 4.92 17.67
C THR A 22 -7.30 5.21 16.36
N GLU A 23 -8.15 6.24 16.31
CA GLU A 23 -8.84 6.62 15.06
C GLU A 23 -7.85 7.11 14.01
N ARG A 24 -6.82 7.86 14.40
CA ARG A 24 -5.76 8.30 13.47
C ARG A 24 -5.01 7.10 12.88
N VAL A 25 -4.70 6.09 13.68
CA VAL A 25 -4.08 4.84 13.20
C VAL A 25 -5.01 4.08 12.26
N LYS A 26 -6.30 3.97 12.60
CA LYS A 26 -7.30 3.32 11.73
C LYS A 26 -7.43 4.00 10.37
N MET A 27 -7.31 5.32 10.31
CA MET A 27 -7.28 6.05 9.03
C MET A 27 -6.07 5.64 8.17
N GLY A 28 -4.89 5.45 8.77
CA GLY A 28 -3.73 4.91 8.06
C GLY A 28 -3.98 3.50 7.51
N PHE A 29 -4.58 2.62 8.32
CA PHE A 29 -4.94 1.27 7.88
C PHE A 29 -5.98 1.27 6.77
N SER A 30 -7.00 2.13 6.82
CA SER A 30 -8.02 2.21 5.77
C SER A 30 -7.42 2.66 4.44
N MET A 31 -6.44 3.56 4.47
CA MET A 31 -5.70 3.96 3.26
C MET A 31 -4.87 2.81 2.70
N TYR A 32 -4.18 2.05 3.57
CA TYR A 32 -3.42 0.88 3.15
C TYR A 32 -4.32 -0.18 2.50
N GLU A 33 -5.44 -0.54 3.13
CA GLU A 33 -6.39 -1.51 2.57
C GLU A 33 -6.95 -1.03 1.22
N THR A 34 -7.27 0.26 1.11
CA THR A 34 -7.72 0.85 -0.16
C THR A 34 -6.65 0.75 -1.24
N SER A 35 -5.40 1.10 -0.91
CA SER A 35 -4.28 1.01 -1.86
C SER A 35 -4.05 -0.44 -2.33
N LYS A 36 -4.09 -1.41 -1.40
CA LYS A 36 -3.91 -2.82 -1.69
C LYS A 36 -5.05 -3.35 -2.57
N TYR A 37 -6.29 -2.93 -2.30
CA TYR A 37 -7.43 -3.26 -3.14
C TYR A 37 -7.24 -2.76 -4.58
N ILE A 38 -6.93 -1.47 -4.76
CA ILE A 38 -6.73 -0.87 -6.10
C ILE A 38 -5.63 -1.60 -6.87
N VAL A 39 -4.48 -1.81 -6.24
CA VAL A 39 -3.35 -2.52 -6.86
C VAL A 39 -3.73 -3.94 -7.25
N THR A 40 -4.40 -4.68 -6.35
CA THR A 40 -4.83 -6.05 -6.61
C THR A 40 -5.80 -6.11 -7.79
N GLN A 41 -6.79 -5.22 -7.83
CA GLN A 41 -7.75 -5.16 -8.94
C GLN A 41 -7.08 -4.77 -10.26
N SER A 42 -6.12 -3.86 -10.25
CA SER A 42 -5.34 -3.48 -11.44
C SER A 42 -4.55 -4.67 -12.01
N ILE A 43 -3.93 -5.49 -11.14
CA ILE A 43 -3.22 -6.72 -11.54
C ILE A 43 -4.19 -7.72 -12.15
N LEU A 44 -5.29 -8.03 -11.46
CA LEU A 44 -6.31 -8.98 -11.92
C LEU A 44 -6.96 -8.54 -13.23
N HIS A 45 -7.20 -7.25 -13.40
CA HIS A 45 -7.73 -6.71 -14.65
C HIS A 45 -6.77 -6.94 -15.83
N SER A 46 -5.46 -6.77 -15.58
CA SER A 46 -4.42 -6.95 -16.61
C SER A 46 -4.13 -8.43 -16.91
N ASN A 47 -4.27 -9.30 -15.90
CA ASN A 47 -4.10 -10.74 -16.03
C ASN A 47 -5.14 -11.50 -15.19
N PRO A 48 -6.32 -11.80 -15.75
CA PRO A 48 -7.42 -12.44 -15.01
C PRO A 48 -7.13 -13.87 -14.52
N HIS A 49 -6.14 -14.54 -15.11
CA HIS A 49 -5.79 -15.92 -14.80
C HIS A 49 -4.49 -16.04 -13.98
N ILE A 50 -4.01 -14.93 -13.43
CA ILE A 50 -2.80 -14.92 -12.59
C ILE A 50 -2.94 -15.89 -11.42
N SER A 51 -1.87 -16.67 -11.16
CA SER A 51 -1.85 -17.56 -10.01
C SER A 51 -1.82 -16.76 -8.71
N LYS A 52 -2.25 -17.37 -7.60
CA LYS A 52 -2.19 -16.72 -6.28
C LYS A 52 -0.74 -16.37 -5.88
N SER A 53 0.21 -17.22 -6.25
CA SER A 53 1.65 -17.00 -6.00
C SER A 53 2.16 -15.78 -6.77
N ASP A 54 1.85 -15.73 -8.07
CA ASP A 54 2.27 -14.62 -8.94
C ASP A 54 1.59 -13.30 -8.52
N LEU A 55 0.32 -13.35 -8.08
CA LEU A 55 -0.36 -12.17 -7.54
C LEU A 55 0.36 -11.61 -6.31
N ARG A 56 0.80 -12.48 -5.38
CA ARG A 56 1.56 -12.06 -4.20
C ARG A 56 2.92 -11.47 -4.57
N ARG A 57 3.60 -12.07 -5.55
CA ARG A 57 4.86 -11.54 -6.12
C ARG A 57 4.64 -10.14 -6.72
N GLU A 58 3.61 -9.97 -7.53
CA GLU A 58 3.27 -8.68 -8.19
C GLU A 58 2.86 -7.58 -7.19
N ILE A 59 2.13 -7.94 -6.14
CA ILE A 59 1.82 -7.02 -5.04
C ILE A 59 3.12 -6.61 -4.31
N PHE A 60 3.97 -7.58 -3.96
CA PHE A 60 5.25 -7.28 -3.31
C PHE A 60 6.10 -6.31 -4.13
N LEU A 61 6.23 -6.55 -5.44
CA LEU A 61 7.02 -5.71 -6.33
C LEU A 61 6.47 -4.27 -6.43
N ARG A 62 5.14 -4.09 -6.47
CA ARG A 62 4.53 -2.75 -6.55
C ARG A 62 4.65 -1.95 -5.26
N PHE A 63 4.53 -2.60 -4.10
CA PHE A 63 4.58 -1.90 -2.81
C PHE A 63 5.99 -1.70 -2.28
N TYR A 64 6.88 -2.66 -2.52
CA TYR A 64 8.18 -2.73 -1.85
C TYR A 64 9.35 -3.06 -2.78
N GLY A 65 9.11 -3.26 -4.09
CA GLY A 65 10.16 -3.73 -5.00
C GLY A 65 11.40 -2.85 -4.92
N ASP A 66 11.22 -1.53 -4.93
CA ASP A 66 12.29 -0.54 -4.96
C ASP A 66 12.95 -0.31 -3.59
N ASP A 67 12.38 -0.83 -2.51
CA ASP A 67 12.97 -0.76 -1.16
C ASP A 67 14.10 -1.79 -0.96
N PHE A 68 14.25 -2.73 -1.90
CA PHE A 68 15.19 -3.83 -1.81
C PHE A 68 16.13 -3.89 -3.02
N THR A 69 17.38 -4.28 -2.76
CA THR A 69 18.32 -4.64 -3.84
C THR A 69 17.79 -5.84 -4.63
N PRO A 70 18.22 -6.02 -5.90
CA PRO A 70 17.77 -7.14 -6.71
C PRO A 70 17.95 -8.51 -6.03
N GLU A 71 19.05 -8.70 -5.30
CA GLU A 71 19.36 -9.96 -4.61
C GLU A 71 18.40 -10.23 -3.44
N LYS A 72 18.07 -9.18 -2.67
CA LYS A 72 17.10 -9.28 -1.56
C LYS A 72 15.69 -9.50 -2.07
N ARG A 73 15.31 -8.82 -3.15
CA ARG A 73 14.04 -8.95 -3.84
C ARG A 73 13.81 -10.40 -4.28
N GLU A 74 14.79 -10.99 -4.95
CA GLU A 74 14.74 -12.39 -5.41
C GLU A 74 14.58 -13.38 -4.24
N LYS A 75 15.32 -13.16 -3.14
CA LYS A 75 15.20 -13.99 -1.93
C LYS A 75 13.78 -13.94 -1.34
N ILE A 76 13.17 -12.75 -1.29
CA ILE A 76 11.81 -12.57 -0.77
C ILE A 76 10.79 -13.24 -1.69
N ILE A 77 10.92 -13.07 -3.02
CA ILE A 77 10.02 -13.68 -4.01
C ILE A 77 10.02 -15.21 -3.87
N LYS A 78 11.21 -15.83 -3.83
CA LYS A 78 11.32 -17.28 -3.62
C LYS A 78 10.64 -17.76 -2.35
N HIS A 79 10.76 -16.99 -1.27
CA HIS A 79 10.10 -17.32 -0.02
C HIS A 79 8.57 -17.20 -0.12
N LEU A 80 8.05 -16.18 -0.81
CA LEU A 80 6.62 -16.01 -1.06
C LEU A 80 6.05 -17.16 -1.90
N GLU A 81 6.76 -17.60 -2.93
CA GLU A 81 6.33 -18.69 -3.81
C GLU A 81 6.23 -20.03 -3.07
N GLN A 82 7.11 -20.27 -2.10
CA GLN A 82 7.09 -21.49 -1.27
C GLN A 82 5.92 -21.56 -0.28
N HIS A 83 5.28 -20.43 0.04
CA HIS A 83 4.25 -20.33 1.08
C HIS A 83 2.91 -19.78 0.54
N SER A 84 2.62 -19.99 -0.75
CA SER A 84 1.44 -19.43 -1.45
C SER A 84 0.29 -20.40 -1.66
#